data_AF-A0A4S8HT74-F1
#
_entry.id   AF-A0A4S8HT74-F1
#
_cell.length_a   1.000
_cell.length_b   1.000
_cell.length_c   1.000
_cell.angle_alpha   90.00
_cell.angle_beta   90.00
_cell.angle_gamma   90.00
#
_symmetry.space_group_name_H-M   'P 1'
#
loop_
_entity.id
_entity.type
_entity.pdbx_description
1 polymer ?
#
loop_
_entity_poly.entity_id
_entity_poly.type
_entity_poly.pdbx_seq_one_letter_code
_entity_poly.pdbx_strand_id
1 'polypeptide(L)'
;MQKVLLLTSIGLLFFCLSVFAQKVNTDSLSLVSEISADQLRLGKLQNQLEQKTKNKEDASAQAQKSANENSAAADKLRDNSDNKKLARKANNKAGNAKSDSRNARRESDRLDELNKDIQQVKNRIADNQVKLNKYLQNGSANRPYPR
;
A
#
# COMPACT_ATOMS: atom_id res chain seq x y z
N MET A 1 22.86 25.86 21.86
CA MET A 1 22.81 24.41 22.13
C MET A 1 21.37 24.04 22.48
N GLN A 2 20.53 23.79 21.47
CA GLN A 2 19.11 23.40 21.64
C GLN A 2 18.92 22.00 21.07
N LYS A 3 19.35 20.97 21.80
CA LYS A 3 18.97 19.57 21.55
C LYS A 3 18.98 18.87 22.90
N VAL A 4 18.02 17.97 23.10
CA VAL A 4 17.87 17.09 24.27
C VAL A 4 17.10 17.70 25.46
N LEU A 5 15.83 18.02 25.22
CA LEU A 5 14.80 18.10 26.27
C LEU A 5 13.51 17.62 25.62
N LEU A 6 13.29 16.31 25.57
CA LEU A 6 12.01 15.62 25.29
C LEU A 6 12.24 14.10 25.18
N LEU A 7 12.85 13.47 26.19
CA LEU A 7 13.10 12.02 26.19
C LEU A 7 12.83 11.31 27.53
N THR A 8 12.03 11.91 28.41
CA THR A 8 11.73 11.30 29.72
C THR A 8 10.27 11.48 30.11
N SER A 9 9.36 10.73 29.48
CA SER A 9 7.98 10.58 30.00
C SER A 9 7.31 9.23 29.68
N ILE A 10 8.08 8.19 29.33
CA ILE A 10 7.52 6.85 29.02
C ILE A 10 7.59 5.89 30.23
N GLY A 11 8.15 6.31 31.36
CA GLY A 11 8.54 5.41 32.45
C GLY A 11 7.64 5.31 33.68
N LEU A 12 6.38 5.77 33.67
CA LEU A 12 5.59 5.84 34.92
C LEU A 12 4.08 5.63 34.77
N LEU A 13 3.68 4.54 34.11
CA LEU A 13 2.30 4.03 34.14
C LEU A 13 2.26 2.49 34.31
N PHE A 14 3.05 1.96 35.25
CA PHE A 14 3.09 0.53 35.59
C PHE A 14 2.85 0.25 37.09
N PHE A 15 2.03 1.06 37.74
CA PHE A 15 1.57 0.77 39.12
C PHE A 15 0.05 0.88 39.19
N CYS A 16 -0.62 -0.25 38.92
CA CYS A 16 -1.92 -0.65 39.48
C CYS A 16 -2.28 -2.03 38.90
N LEU A 17 -1.56 -3.07 39.34
CA LEU A 17 -2.01 -4.46 39.22
C LEU A 17 -3.13 -4.67 40.24
N SER A 18 -4.31 -4.13 39.95
CA SER A 18 -5.55 -4.64 40.52
C SER A 18 -5.91 -5.86 39.68
N VAL A 19 -5.77 -7.05 40.26
CA VAL A 19 -6.25 -8.31 39.69
C VAL A 19 -7.78 -8.24 39.67
N PHE A 20 -8.32 -7.58 38.64
CA PHE A 20 -9.69 -7.81 38.23
C PHE A 20 -9.63 -8.98 37.26
N ALA A 21 -10.13 -10.13 37.69
CA ALA A 21 -10.65 -11.13 36.78
C ALA A 21 -11.85 -10.52 36.04
N GLN A 22 -11.60 -9.54 35.17
CA GLN A 22 -12.54 -9.13 34.16
C GLN A 22 -12.69 -10.35 33.28
N LYS A 23 -13.91 -10.89 33.21
CA LYS A 23 -14.31 -11.86 32.19
C LYS A 23 -13.84 -11.29 30.86
N VAL A 24 -12.69 -11.75 30.37
CA VAL A 24 -12.12 -11.29 29.10
C VAL A 24 -13.14 -11.75 28.09
N ASN A 25 -13.96 -10.82 27.62
CA ASN A 25 -14.96 -11.16 26.62
C ASN A 25 -14.14 -11.63 25.42
N THR A 26 -14.22 -12.92 25.08
CA THR A 26 -13.42 -13.55 24.01
C THR A 26 -13.43 -12.72 22.74
N ASP A 27 -14.56 -12.06 22.48
CA ASP A 27 -14.83 -11.18 21.35
C ASP A 27 -13.94 -9.92 21.35
N SER A 28 -13.68 -9.33 22.52
CA SER A 28 -12.79 -8.16 22.63
C SER A 28 -11.32 -8.51 22.40
N LEU A 29 -10.88 -9.68 22.90
CA LEU A 29 -9.53 -10.18 22.65
C LEU A 29 -9.34 -10.55 21.17
N SER A 30 -10.36 -11.17 20.55
CA SER A 30 -10.35 -11.47 19.11
C SER A 30 -10.23 -10.20 18.28
N LEU A 31 -10.98 -9.13 18.62
CA LEU A 31 -10.88 -7.84 17.91
C LEU A 31 -9.49 -7.22 18.04
N VAL A 32 -8.87 -7.26 19.22
CA VAL A 32 -7.50 -6.76 19.42
C VAL A 32 -6.51 -7.55 18.57
N SER A 33 -6.66 -8.88 18.51
CA SER A 33 -5.83 -9.74 17.66
C SER A 33 -6.00 -9.41 16.17
N GLU A 34 -7.24 -9.26 15.70
CA GLU A 34 -7.54 -8.87 14.32
C GLU A 34 -6.94 -7.50 13.96
N ILE A 35 -7.11 -6.50 14.82
CA ILE A 35 -6.53 -5.16 14.63
C ILE A 35 -5.01 -5.25 14.52
N SER A 36 -4.37 -6.02 15.40
CA SER A 36 -2.91 -6.18 15.41
C SER A 36 -2.42 -6.87 14.13
N ALA A 37 -3.14 -7.90 13.67
CA ALA A 37 -2.84 -8.60 12.42
C ALA A 37 -2.99 -7.66 11.19
N ASP A 38 -4.06 -6.86 11.16
CA ASP A 38 -4.28 -5.90 10.09
C ASP A 38 -3.27 -4.74 10.13
N GLN A 39 -2.83 -4.27 11.30
CA GLN A 39 -1.75 -3.29 11.43
C GLN A 39 -0.42 -3.82 10.88
N LEU A 40 -0.08 -5.08 11.18
CA LEU A 40 1.09 -5.74 10.61
C LEU A 40 0.99 -5.86 9.09
N ARG A 41 -0.19 -6.23 8.58
CA ARG A 41 -0.45 -6.28 7.13
C ARG A 41 -0.32 -4.90 6.49
N LEU A 42 -0.85 -3.86 7.12
CA LEU A 42 -0.75 -2.48 6.65
C LEU A 42 0.70 -2.05 6.50
N GLY A 43 1.54 -2.32 7.51
CA GLY A 43 2.97 -2.03 7.45
C GLY A 43 3.67 -2.75 6.28
N LYS A 44 3.35 -4.04 6.06
CA LYS A 44 3.88 -4.79 4.91
C LYS A 44 3.48 -4.19 3.56
N LEU A 45 2.23 -3.77 3.41
CA LEU A 45 1.74 -3.14 2.18
C LEU A 45 2.39 -1.76 1.97
N GLN A 46 2.52 -0.95 3.02
CA GLN A 46 3.18 0.36 2.96
C GLN A 46 4.65 0.24 2.55
N ASN A 47 5.36 -0.79 3.03
CA ASN A 47 6.75 -1.06 2.63
C ASN A 47 6.90 -1.39 1.14
N GLN A 48 5.84 -1.84 0.46
CA GLN A 48 5.86 -2.11 -0.98
C GLN A 48 5.60 -0.87 -1.84
N LEU A 49 5.13 0.23 -1.24
CA LEU A 49 4.61 1.39 -1.96
C LEU A 49 5.69 2.11 -2.75
N GLU A 50 6.87 2.31 -2.16
CA GLU A 50 8.01 2.93 -2.82
C GLU A 50 8.43 2.12 -4.06
N GLN A 51 8.65 0.81 -3.89
CA GLN A 51 9.09 -0.05 -4.98
C GLN A 51 8.06 -0.13 -6.12
N LYS A 52 6.76 -0.26 -5.81
CA LYS A 52 5.73 -0.30 -6.85
C LYS A 52 5.54 1.04 -7.56
N THR A 53 5.69 2.15 -6.84
CA THR A 53 5.66 3.49 -7.44
C THR A 53 6.81 3.64 -8.43
N LYS A 54 8.02 3.27 -8.01
CA LYS A 54 9.19 3.27 -8.89
C LYS A 54 9.02 2.37 -10.11
N ASN A 55 8.51 1.14 -9.93
CA ASN A 55 8.26 0.24 -11.06
C ASN A 55 7.29 0.83 -12.09
N LYS A 56 6.23 1.51 -11.63
CA LYS A 56 5.29 2.21 -12.50
C LYS A 56 5.99 3.34 -13.27
N GLU A 57 6.76 4.17 -12.57
CA GLU A 57 7.51 5.29 -13.18
C GLU A 57 8.51 4.79 -14.23
N ASP A 58 9.32 3.80 -13.88
CA ASP A 58 10.31 3.19 -14.76
C ASP A 58 9.64 2.56 -16.00
N ALA A 59 8.56 1.80 -15.81
CA ALA A 59 7.82 1.19 -16.90
C ALA A 59 7.16 2.23 -17.82
N SER A 60 6.64 3.32 -17.25
CA SER A 60 6.06 4.44 -18.01
C SER A 60 7.13 5.16 -18.84
N ALA A 61 8.29 5.45 -18.24
CA ALA A 61 9.40 6.08 -18.93
C ALA A 61 9.92 5.21 -20.09
N GLN A 62 10.05 3.90 -19.85
CA GLN A 62 10.45 2.94 -20.87
C GLN A 62 9.42 2.81 -22.00
N ALA A 63 8.11 2.81 -21.68
CA ALA A 63 7.06 2.82 -22.69
C ALA A 63 7.10 4.06 -23.57
N GLN A 64 7.31 5.25 -22.97
CA GLN A 64 7.47 6.50 -23.73
C GLN A 64 8.69 6.47 -24.64
N LYS A 65 9.83 5.98 -24.13
CA LYS A 65 11.05 5.83 -24.92
C LYS A 65 10.82 4.92 -26.12
N SER A 66 10.23 3.74 -25.92
CA SER A 66 9.95 2.80 -27.01
C SER A 66 8.93 3.34 -28.01
N ALA A 67 7.94 4.12 -27.56
CA ALA A 67 7.01 4.81 -28.45
C ALA A 67 7.73 5.85 -29.34
N ASN A 68 8.64 6.64 -28.78
CA ASN A 68 9.46 7.59 -29.53
C ASN A 68 10.36 6.89 -30.55
N GLU A 69 11.00 5.78 -30.16
CA GLU A 69 11.83 4.98 -31.07
C GLU A 69 11.02 4.34 -32.20
N ASN A 70 9.79 3.91 -31.93
CA ASN A 70 8.86 3.42 -32.94
C ASN A 70 8.48 4.53 -33.92
N SER A 71 8.09 5.71 -33.43
CA SER A 71 7.77 6.87 -34.27
C SER A 71 8.94 7.21 -35.19
N ALA A 72 10.15 7.35 -34.64
CA ALA A 72 11.34 7.67 -35.42
C ALA A 72 11.71 6.59 -36.44
N ALA A 73 11.41 5.30 -36.16
CA ALA A 73 11.62 4.23 -37.13
C ALA A 73 10.56 4.23 -38.24
N ALA A 74 9.31 4.56 -37.89
CA ALA A 74 8.21 4.71 -38.84
C ALA A 74 8.44 5.91 -39.78
N ASP A 75 8.89 7.04 -39.26
CA ASP A 75 9.22 8.23 -40.06
C ASP A 75 10.32 7.91 -41.08
N LYS A 76 11.40 7.23 -40.66
CA LYS A 76 12.47 6.80 -41.57
C LYS A 76 12.00 5.83 -42.64
N LEU A 77 11.07 4.94 -42.31
CA LEU A 77 10.48 4.02 -43.27
C LEU A 77 9.56 4.76 -44.24
N ARG A 78 8.78 5.74 -43.77
CA ARG A 78 7.90 6.55 -44.63
C ARG A 78 8.68 7.21 -45.75
N ASP A 79 9.85 7.77 -45.43
CA ASP A 79 10.70 8.45 -46.41
C ASP A 79 11.39 7.46 -47.38
N ASN A 80 11.39 6.16 -47.08
CA ASN A 80 12.02 5.09 -47.86
C ASN A 80 11.17 3.80 -47.82
N SER A 81 9.93 3.89 -48.30
CA SER A 81 8.88 2.87 -48.08
C SER A 81 9.27 1.46 -48.53
N ASP A 82 10.05 1.36 -49.59
CA ASP A 82 10.38 0.08 -50.23
C ASP A 82 11.61 -0.60 -49.59
N ASN A 83 12.23 0.06 -48.61
CA ASN A 83 13.41 -0.45 -47.95
C ASN A 83 13.05 -1.54 -46.92
N LYS A 84 13.20 -2.80 -47.32
CA LYS A 84 12.96 -3.99 -46.49
C LYS A 84 13.68 -3.98 -45.13
N LYS A 85 14.88 -3.39 -45.04
CA LYS A 85 15.63 -3.31 -43.77
C LYS A 85 14.98 -2.32 -42.81
N LEU A 86 14.53 -1.18 -43.32
CA LEU A 86 13.78 -0.19 -42.53
C LEU A 86 12.42 -0.74 -42.11
N ALA A 87 11.73 -1.47 -42.99
CA ALA A 87 10.46 -2.12 -42.67
C ALA A 87 10.58 -3.09 -41.49
N ARG A 88 11.60 -3.97 -41.52
CA ARG A 88 11.91 -4.87 -40.41
C ARG A 88 12.23 -4.13 -39.12
N LYS A 89 13.01 -3.05 -39.20
CA LYS A 89 13.38 -2.24 -38.03
C LYS A 89 12.15 -1.57 -37.40
N ALA A 90 11.30 -0.94 -38.21
CA ALA A 90 10.06 -0.32 -37.74
C ALA A 90 9.14 -1.34 -37.09
N ASN A 91 8.95 -2.52 -37.71
CA ASN A 91 8.15 -3.59 -37.13
C ASN A 91 8.68 -4.05 -35.75
N ASN A 92 10.00 -4.20 -35.61
CA ASN A 92 10.60 -4.57 -34.33
C ASN A 92 10.39 -3.49 -33.26
N LYS A 93 10.53 -2.21 -33.62
CA LYS A 93 10.29 -1.09 -32.70
C LYS A 93 8.82 -0.96 -32.31
N ALA A 94 7.90 -1.20 -33.22
CA ALA A 94 6.48 -1.29 -32.92
C ALA A 94 6.16 -2.43 -31.94
N GLY A 95 6.79 -3.59 -32.12
CA GLY A 95 6.69 -4.72 -31.19
C GLY A 95 7.15 -4.38 -29.78
N ASN A 96 8.32 -3.74 -29.65
CA ASN A 96 8.84 -3.29 -28.36
C ASN A 96 7.93 -2.25 -27.70
N ALA A 97 7.49 -1.22 -28.44
CA ALA A 97 6.58 -0.19 -27.94
C ALA A 97 5.26 -0.80 -27.42
N LYS A 98 4.71 -1.78 -28.14
CA LYS A 98 3.51 -2.52 -27.71
C LYS A 98 3.75 -3.30 -26.43
N SER A 99 4.89 -3.97 -26.30
CA SER A 99 5.25 -4.73 -25.10
C SER A 99 5.42 -3.81 -23.89
N ASP A 100 6.21 -2.75 -24.04
CA ASP A 100 6.52 -1.81 -22.95
C ASP A 100 5.26 -1.04 -22.51
N SER A 101 4.40 -0.64 -23.45
CA SER A 101 3.09 -0.05 -23.13
C SER A 101 2.19 -0.99 -22.32
N ARG A 102 2.19 -2.29 -22.62
CA ARG A 102 1.46 -3.28 -21.82
C ARG A 102 2.07 -3.42 -20.42
N ASN A 103 3.40 -3.39 -20.33
CA ASN A 103 4.09 -3.46 -19.04
C ASN A 103 3.76 -2.24 -18.16
N ALA A 104 3.82 -1.02 -18.71
CA ALA A 104 3.44 0.20 -18.00
C ALA A 104 2.03 0.14 -17.42
N ARG A 105 1.06 -0.38 -18.20
CA ARG A 105 -0.31 -0.59 -17.70
C ARG A 105 -0.36 -1.57 -16.53
N ARG A 106 0.30 -2.72 -16.65
CA ARG A 106 0.33 -3.72 -15.56
C ARG A 106 0.96 -3.16 -14.27
N GLU A 107 2.05 -2.40 -14.37
CA GLU A 107 2.66 -1.79 -13.18
C GLU A 107 1.77 -0.71 -12.57
N SER A 108 1.03 0.05 -13.39
CA SER A 108 -0.01 0.95 -12.88
C SER A 108 -1.11 0.19 -12.14
N ASP A 109 -1.65 -0.86 -12.75
CA ASP A 109 -2.72 -1.68 -12.15
C ASP A 109 -2.26 -2.29 -10.81
N ARG A 110 -1.01 -2.74 -10.74
CA ARG A 110 -0.39 -3.28 -9.51
C ARG A 110 -0.25 -2.25 -8.39
N LEU A 111 0.03 -0.99 -8.74
CA LEU A 111 0.08 0.09 -7.75
C LEU A 111 -1.32 0.47 -7.27
N ASP A 112 -2.30 0.51 -8.18
CA ASP A 112 -3.69 0.79 -7.85
C ASP A 112 -4.29 -0.31 -6.96
N GLU A 113 -3.97 -1.56 -7.23
CA GLU A 113 -4.35 -2.70 -6.38
C GLU A 113 -3.71 -2.59 -4.98
N LEU A 114 -2.41 -2.27 -4.89
CA LEU A 114 -1.76 -2.04 -3.60
C LEU A 114 -2.46 -0.93 -2.80
N ASN A 115 -2.80 0.18 -3.45
CA ASN A 115 -3.49 1.30 -2.81
C ASN A 115 -4.89 0.89 -2.34
N LYS A 116 -5.63 0.11 -3.15
CA LYS A 116 -6.94 -0.45 -2.74
C LYS A 116 -6.81 -1.34 -1.52
N ASP A 117 -5.83 -2.24 -1.50
CA ASP A 117 -5.56 -3.13 -0.37
C ASP A 117 -5.24 -2.34 0.90
N ILE A 118 -4.40 -1.30 0.79
CA ILE A 118 -4.09 -0.40 1.91
C ILE A 118 -5.37 0.25 2.46
N GLN A 119 -6.24 0.76 1.60
CA GLN A 119 -7.49 1.39 2.03
C GLN A 119 -8.45 0.38 2.67
N GLN A 120 -8.57 -0.82 2.10
CA GLN A 120 -9.40 -1.88 2.67
C GLN A 120 -8.93 -2.27 4.08
N VAL A 121 -7.62 -2.45 4.26
CA VAL A 121 -7.04 -2.77 5.58
C VAL A 121 -7.27 -1.63 6.58
N LYS A 122 -7.08 -0.37 6.18
CA LYS A 122 -7.38 0.79 7.03
C LYS A 122 -8.85 0.82 7.48
N ASN A 123 -9.77 0.55 6.56
CA ASN A 123 -11.20 0.51 6.88
C ASN A 123 -11.51 -0.62 7.88
N ARG A 124 -10.95 -1.83 7.69
CA ARG A 124 -11.12 -2.92 8.66
C ARG A 124 -10.61 -2.59 10.06
N ILE A 125 -9.43 -1.96 10.14
CA ILE A 125 -8.89 -1.49 11.43
C ILE A 125 -9.86 -0.50 12.08
N ALA A 126 -10.36 0.48 11.33
CA ALA A 126 -11.29 1.48 11.85
C ALA A 126 -12.60 0.84 12.33
N ASP A 127 -13.20 -0.04 11.53
CA ASP A 127 -14.43 -0.74 11.88
C ASP A 127 -14.26 -1.61 13.15
N ASN A 128 -13.15 -2.34 13.23
CA ASN A 128 -12.85 -3.16 14.40
C ASN A 128 -12.53 -2.32 15.64
N GLN A 129 -11.88 -1.15 15.48
CA GLN A 129 -11.68 -0.21 16.57
C GLN A 129 -13.01 0.35 17.11
N VAL A 130 -13.97 0.66 16.22
CA VAL A 130 -15.32 1.08 16.63
C VAL A 130 -16.02 -0.04 17.41
N LYS A 131 -15.96 -1.29 16.95
CA LYS A 131 -16.54 -2.43 17.67
C LYS A 131 -15.88 -2.63 19.04
N LEU A 132 -14.54 -2.54 19.10
CA LEU A 132 -13.78 -2.69 20.33
C LEU A 132 -14.18 -1.60 21.34
N ASN A 133 -14.28 -0.35 20.90
CA ASN A 133 -14.71 0.77 21.75
C ASN A 133 -16.12 0.55 22.33
N LYS A 134 -17.05 -0.03 21.57
CA LYS A 134 -18.39 -0.39 22.08
C LYS A 134 -18.31 -1.44 23.19
N TYR A 135 -17.47 -2.47 23.05
CA TYR A 135 -17.26 -3.45 24.12
C TYR A 135 -16.68 -2.82 25.39
N LEU A 136 -15.71 -1.91 25.24
CA LEU A 136 -15.12 -1.21 26.38
C LEU A 136 -16.13 -0.29 27.08
N GLN A 137 -16.96 0.45 26.34
CA GLN A 137 -18.02 1.30 26.90
C GLN A 137 -19.12 0.49 27.61
N ASN A 138 -19.60 -0.59 26.98
CA ASN A 138 -20.63 -1.45 27.57
C ASN A 138 -20.13 -2.21 28.81
N GLY A 139 -18.86 -2.63 28.82
CA GLY A 139 -18.21 -3.19 30.02
C GLY A 139 -18.00 -2.18 31.15
N SER A 140 -18.03 -0.88 30.85
CA SER A 140 -17.93 0.21 31.83
C SER A 140 -19.27 0.56 32.49
N ALA A 141 -20.37 0.47 31.73
CA ALA A 141 -21.72 0.78 32.21
C ALA A 141 -22.30 -0.26 33.19
N ASN A 142 -21.75 -1.48 33.21
CA ASN A 142 -22.23 -2.60 34.04
C ASN A 142 -21.45 -2.77 35.37
N ARG A 143 -20.75 -1.72 35.84
CA ARG A 143 -20.05 -1.74 37.12
C ARG A 143 -21.01 -1.34 38.25
N PRO A 144 -21.39 -2.24 39.18
CA PRO A 144 -22.15 -1.82 40.36
C PRO A 144 -21.30 -0.86 41.20
N TYR A 145 -21.88 0.28 41.56
CA TYR A 145 -21.28 1.23 42.50
C TYR A 145 -21.00 0.52 43.84
N PRO A 146 -19.80 0.66 44.42
CA PRO A 146 -19.60 0.26 45.81
C PRO A 146 -20.43 1.20 46.70
N ARG A 147 -21.34 0.64 47.48
CA ARG A 147 -22.00 1.33 48.60
C ARG A 147 -21.04 1.42 49.78
#